data_AF-K1SDW8-F1
#
_entry.id   AF-K1SDW8-F1
#
_cell.length_a   1.000
_cell.length_b   1.000
_cell.length_c   1.000
_cell.angle_alpha   90.00
_cell.angle_beta   90.00
_cell.angle_gamma   90.00
#
_symmetry.space_group_name_H-M   'P 1'
#
loop_
_entity.id
_entity.type
_entity.pdbx_description
1 polymer ?
#
loop_
_entity_poly.entity_id
_entity_poly.type
_entity_poly.pdbx_seq_one_letter_code
_entity_poly.pdbx_strand_id
1 'polypeptide(L)'
;MFALVEIIGKAELKRNELNLHAGKIGNDDGKITKDEYKRMFRPVLMGSIIGSCVGIVPGTGASEASWFSYNTAKNLSKHPEEFGHGSVEGVAAAESANNAVCGATLIPLLTLGIPGDGCVAIMLSALMINGLNPGLSLFTTDGAIMYAIMLGLILVNIF
;
A
#
# COMPACT_ATOMS: atom_id res chain seq x y z
N MET A 1 5.03 6.30 -1.92
CA MET A 1 6.37 6.48 -2.51
C MET A 1 6.44 5.99 -3.96
N PHE A 2 5.72 4.92 -4.32
CA PHE A 2 5.68 4.34 -5.66
C PHE A 2 5.25 5.32 -6.77
N ALA A 3 4.15 6.06 -6.60
CA ALA A 3 3.73 7.09 -7.56
C ALA A 3 4.81 8.16 -7.81
N LEU A 4 5.56 8.51 -6.76
CA LEU A 4 6.65 9.48 -6.83
C LEU A 4 7.84 8.93 -7.64
N VAL A 5 8.14 7.64 -7.51
CA VAL A 5 9.16 6.94 -8.30
C VAL A 5 8.75 6.78 -9.77
N GLU A 6 7.47 6.52 -10.07
CA GLU A 6 6.98 6.51 -11.46
C GLU A 6 7.03 7.92 -12.10
N ILE A 7 6.67 8.96 -11.34
CA ILE A 7 6.78 10.35 -11.82
C ILE A 7 8.24 10.71 -12.10
N ILE A 8 9.16 10.36 -11.19
CA ILE A 8 10.60 10.62 -11.37
C ILE A 8 11.17 9.79 -12.52
N GLY A 9 10.84 8.50 -12.62
CA GLY A 9 11.28 7.64 -13.72
C GLY A 9 10.77 8.10 -15.08
N LYS A 10 9.51 8.55 -15.16
CA LYS A 10 8.96 9.21 -16.35
C LYS A 10 9.66 10.55 -16.66
N ALA A 11 10.07 11.30 -15.65
CA ALA A 11 10.80 12.56 -15.82
C ALA A 11 12.24 12.32 -16.32
N GLU A 12 12.87 11.23 -15.89
CA GLU A 12 14.24 10.87 -16.25
C GLU A 12 14.33 10.30 -17.67
N LEU A 13 13.36 9.46 -18.08
CA LEU A 13 13.24 8.98 -19.47
C LEU A 13 12.95 10.10 -20.48
N LYS A 14 12.35 11.22 -20.03
CA LYS A 14 11.95 12.35 -20.88
C LYS A 14 13.08 13.29 -21.28
N ARG A 15 14.31 13.09 -20.82
CA ARG A 15 15.42 14.03 -21.08
C ARG A 15 16.02 13.90 -22.50
N ASN A 16 15.68 12.86 -23.27
CA ASN A 16 16.25 12.62 -24.60
C ASN A 16 15.28 12.76 -25.80
N GLU A 17 13.97 12.94 -25.58
CA GLU A 17 13.03 13.23 -26.66
C GLU A 17 12.09 14.37 -26.28
N LEU A 18 12.63 15.59 -26.36
CA LEU A 18 11.83 16.81 -26.43
C LEU A 18 11.19 16.92 -27.82
N ASN A 19 10.22 16.05 -28.09
CA ASN A 19 9.16 16.31 -29.06
C ASN A 19 7.82 16.14 -28.34
N LEU A 20 7.27 17.29 -27.99
CA LEU A 20 6.05 17.49 -27.23
C LEU A 20 4.86 16.76 -27.89
N HIS A 21 4.51 15.58 -27.37
CA HIS A 21 3.12 15.19 -27.20
C HIS A 21 2.55 15.74 -25.88
N ALA A 22 2.81 17.02 -25.62
CA ALA A 22 2.06 17.81 -24.64
C ALA A 22 0.65 18.22 -25.16
N GLY A 23 0.19 17.62 -26.27
CA GLY A 23 -1.13 17.85 -26.84
C GLY A 23 -2.24 16.91 -26.35
N LYS A 24 -1.96 15.96 -25.45
CA LYS A 24 -2.96 15.01 -24.92
C LYS A 24 -2.98 14.86 -23.40
N ILE A 25 -2.32 15.75 -22.64
CA ILE A 25 -2.50 15.87 -21.18
C ILE A 25 -3.44 17.06 -20.90
N GLY A 26 -4.52 17.16 -21.66
CA GLY A 26 -5.44 18.30 -21.60
C GLY A 26 -6.91 17.93 -21.72
N ASN A 27 -7.24 16.64 -21.77
CA ASN A 27 -8.62 16.20 -21.96
C ASN A 27 -8.92 14.86 -21.25
N ASP A 28 -8.22 14.59 -20.16
CA ASP A 28 -8.65 13.57 -19.20
C ASP A 28 -9.42 14.31 -18.10
N ASP A 29 -10.73 14.07 -18.03
CA ASP A 29 -11.65 14.76 -17.12
C ASP A 29 -11.37 14.41 -15.64
N GLY A 30 -10.30 13.64 -15.35
CA GLY A 30 -9.98 13.09 -14.03
C GLY A 30 -11.02 12.10 -13.53
N LYS A 31 -11.95 11.70 -14.40
CA LYS A 31 -13.08 10.86 -14.08
C LYS A 31 -12.78 9.44 -14.51
N ILE A 32 -12.65 8.57 -13.53
CA ILE A 32 -12.55 7.13 -13.75
C ILE A 32 -13.82 6.64 -14.46
N THR A 33 -13.65 6.09 -15.66
CA THR A 33 -14.75 5.49 -16.43
C THR A 33 -15.24 4.20 -15.77
N LYS A 34 -16.48 3.79 -16.08
CA LYS A 34 -17.06 2.55 -15.54
C LYS A 34 -16.24 1.31 -15.92
N ASP A 35 -15.62 1.33 -17.11
CA ASP A 35 -14.77 0.25 -17.58
C ASP A 35 -13.44 0.20 -16.81
N GLU A 36 -12.84 1.35 -16.49
CA GLU A 36 -11.68 1.44 -15.61
C GLU A 36 -11.99 0.94 -14.19
N TYR A 37 -13.15 1.31 -13.64
CA TYR A 37 -13.61 0.76 -12.34
C TYR A 37 -13.67 -0.76 -12.35
N LYS A 38 -14.20 -1.35 -13.42
CA LYS A 38 -14.27 -2.81 -13.57
C LYS A 38 -12.88 -3.43 -13.74
N ARG A 39 -11.97 -2.76 -14.44
CA ARG A 39 -10.57 -3.18 -14.61
C ARG A 39 -9.79 -3.15 -13.30
N MET A 40 -10.04 -2.17 -12.43
CA MET A 40 -9.37 -2.04 -11.13
C MET A 40 -9.75 -3.12 -10.12
N PHE A 41 -10.98 -3.62 -10.14
CA PHE A 41 -11.50 -4.50 -9.08
C PHE A 41 -10.59 -5.71 -8.78
N ARG A 42 -10.08 -6.36 -9.83
CA ARG A 42 -9.17 -7.52 -9.69
C ARG A 42 -7.79 -7.13 -9.13
N PRO A 43 -7.08 -6.14 -9.72
CA PRO A 43 -5.87 -5.57 -9.15
C PRO A 43 -6.00 -5.13 -7.69
N VAL A 44 -7.10 -4.48 -7.32
CA VAL A 44 -7.37 -4.04 -5.94
C VAL A 44 -7.40 -5.25 -5.00
N LEU A 45 -8.24 -6.25 -5.31
CA LEU A 45 -8.38 -7.44 -4.46
C LEU A 45 -7.06 -8.21 -4.32
N MET A 46 -6.35 -8.42 -5.42
CA MET A 46 -5.05 -9.11 -5.39
C MET A 46 -4.00 -8.27 -4.65
N GLY A 47 -3.97 -6.96 -4.88
CA GLY A 47 -3.09 -6.04 -4.18
C GLY A 47 -3.31 -6.04 -2.69
N SER A 48 -4.57 -6.02 -2.23
CA SER A 48 -4.88 -6.13 -0.81
C SER A 48 -4.39 -7.44 -0.21
N ILE A 49 -4.58 -8.58 -0.89
CA ILE A 49 -4.08 -9.88 -0.40
C ILE A 49 -2.55 -9.89 -0.31
N ILE A 50 -1.87 -9.44 -1.37
CA ILE A 50 -0.40 -9.36 -1.41
C ILE A 50 0.10 -8.44 -0.29
N GLY A 51 -0.52 -7.27 -0.15
CA GLY A 51 -0.18 -6.30 0.90
C GLY A 51 -0.36 -6.87 2.30
N SER A 52 -1.47 -7.56 2.57
CA SER A 52 -1.68 -8.20 3.87
C SER A 52 -0.69 -9.31 4.14
N CYS A 53 -0.39 -10.17 3.15
CA CYS A 53 0.59 -11.25 3.32
C CYS A 53 2.00 -10.72 3.56
N VAL A 54 2.41 -9.71 2.79
CA VAL A 54 3.72 -9.07 2.97
C VAL A 54 3.77 -8.38 4.33
N GLY A 55 2.78 -7.56 4.69
CA GLY A 55 2.78 -6.81 5.95
C GLY A 55 2.85 -7.66 7.23
N ILE A 56 2.42 -8.93 7.19
CA ILE A 56 2.60 -9.85 8.34
C ILE A 56 4.07 -10.23 8.54
N VAL A 57 4.90 -10.17 7.49
CA VAL A 57 6.32 -10.52 7.55
C VAL A 57 7.13 -9.38 8.16
N PRO A 58 7.82 -9.61 9.29
CA PRO A 58 8.67 -8.59 9.91
C PRO A 58 9.78 -8.11 8.99
N GLY A 59 10.03 -6.81 9.00
CA GLY A 59 11.06 -6.15 8.19
C GLY A 59 10.67 -5.91 6.73
N THR A 60 9.45 -6.25 6.31
CA THR A 60 8.95 -5.95 4.96
C THR A 60 7.99 -4.76 4.99
N GLY A 61 8.22 -3.79 4.09
CA GLY A 61 7.49 -2.54 4.08
C GLY A 61 6.45 -2.44 2.97
N ALA A 62 5.77 -1.30 2.96
CA ALA A 62 4.77 -0.99 1.95
C ALA A 62 5.34 -0.91 0.52
N SER A 63 6.61 -0.53 0.39
CA SER A 63 7.30 -0.39 -0.90
C SER A 63 7.45 -1.75 -1.60
N GLU A 64 7.90 -2.77 -0.87
CA GLU A 64 8.09 -4.12 -1.40
C GLU A 64 6.73 -4.72 -1.80
N ALA A 65 5.71 -4.59 -0.95
CA ALA A 65 4.37 -5.07 -1.25
C ALA A 65 3.77 -4.40 -2.49
N SER A 66 3.91 -3.07 -2.60
CA SER A 66 3.43 -2.31 -3.75
C SER A 66 4.11 -2.76 -5.03
N TRP A 67 5.43 -2.99 -4.99
CA TRP A 67 6.19 -3.48 -6.14
C TRP A 67 5.78 -4.90 -6.55
N PHE A 68 5.64 -5.83 -5.60
CA PHE A 68 5.18 -7.19 -5.88
C PHE A 68 3.77 -7.22 -6.45
N SER A 69 2.87 -6.39 -5.90
CA SER A 69 1.51 -6.26 -6.39
C SER A 69 1.47 -5.68 -7.80
N TYR A 70 2.22 -4.61 -8.05
CA TYR A 70 2.34 -4.00 -9.37
C TYR A 70 2.85 -4.99 -10.42
N ASN A 71 3.92 -5.72 -10.10
CA ASN A 71 4.47 -6.73 -11.01
C ASN A 71 3.49 -7.89 -11.25
N THR A 72 2.79 -8.33 -10.20
CA THR A 72 1.73 -9.34 -10.34
C THR A 72 0.60 -8.85 -11.24
N ALA A 73 0.14 -7.61 -11.06
CA ALA A 73 -0.89 -7.00 -11.89
C ALA A 73 -0.43 -6.87 -13.35
N LYS A 74 0.83 -6.48 -13.59
CA LYS A 74 1.41 -6.41 -14.94
C LYS A 74 1.37 -7.77 -15.65
N ASN A 75 1.76 -8.83 -14.96
CA ASN A 75 1.79 -10.19 -15.52
C ASN A 75 0.40 -10.75 -15.80
N LEU A 76 -0.62 -10.32 -15.05
CA LEU A 76 -2.01 -10.76 -15.21
C LEU A 76 -2.84 -9.85 -16.12
N SER A 77 -2.31 -8.67 -16.45
CA SER A 77 -3.02 -7.68 -17.24
C SER A 77 -3.16 -8.11 -18.69
N LYS A 78 -4.29 -7.72 -19.30
CA LYS A 78 -4.48 -7.79 -20.75
C LYS A 78 -3.82 -6.62 -21.49
N HIS A 79 -3.39 -5.60 -20.75
CA HIS A 79 -2.78 -4.36 -21.24
C HIS A 79 -1.43 -4.10 -20.55
N PRO A 80 -0.47 -5.06 -20.57
CA PRO A 80 0.84 -4.91 -19.91
C PRO A 80 1.66 -3.73 -20.46
N GLU A 81 1.36 -3.26 -21.67
CA GLU A 81 1.96 -2.10 -22.32
C GLU A 81 1.63 -0.76 -21.63
N GLU A 82 0.55 -0.68 -20.86
CA GLU A 82 0.18 0.54 -20.13
C GLU A 82 1.04 0.74 -18.85
N PHE A 83 1.70 -0.32 -18.37
CA PHE A 83 2.51 -0.29 -17.15
C PHE A 83 3.80 0.49 -17.39
N GLY A 84 4.14 1.39 -16.46
CA GLY A 84 5.18 2.41 -16.60
C GLY A 84 4.70 3.67 -17.33
N HIS A 85 3.53 3.62 -17.96
CA HIS A 85 2.92 4.73 -18.68
C HIS A 85 1.67 5.30 -17.99
N GLY A 86 1.30 4.77 -16.81
CA GLY A 86 0.15 5.22 -16.03
C GLY A 86 -1.03 4.25 -16.05
N SER A 87 -0.77 2.95 -16.17
CA SER A 87 -1.80 1.90 -16.07
C SER A 87 -2.65 2.06 -14.82
N VAL A 88 -3.97 2.17 -15.03
CA VAL A 88 -4.96 2.20 -13.94
C VAL A 88 -4.91 0.93 -13.10
N GLU A 89 -4.66 -0.23 -13.73
CA GLU A 89 -4.52 -1.52 -13.04
C GLU A 89 -3.26 -1.57 -12.17
N GLY A 90 -2.15 -1.04 -12.68
CA GLY A 90 -0.89 -0.96 -11.92
C GLY A 90 -0.99 -0.04 -10.71
N VAL A 91 -1.57 1.15 -10.88
CA VAL A 91 -1.79 2.10 -9.78
C VAL A 91 -2.73 1.51 -8.74
N ALA A 92 -3.86 0.94 -9.17
CA ALA A 92 -4.82 0.33 -8.26
C ALA A 92 -4.22 -0.85 -7.47
N ALA A 93 -3.40 -1.70 -8.11
CA ALA A 93 -2.69 -2.79 -7.44
C ALA A 93 -1.73 -2.26 -6.36
N ALA A 94 -0.83 -1.35 -6.75
CA ALA A 94 0.19 -0.82 -5.87
C ALA A 94 -0.41 -0.09 -4.66
N GLU A 95 -1.39 0.80 -4.88
CA GLU A 95 -2.02 1.56 -3.79
C GLU A 95 -2.88 0.68 -2.88
N SER A 96 -3.55 -0.34 -3.43
CA SER A 96 -4.31 -1.29 -2.60
C SER A 96 -3.40 -2.14 -1.73
N ALA A 97 -2.23 -2.54 -2.24
CA ALA A 97 -1.23 -3.25 -1.47
C ALA A 97 -0.62 -2.36 -0.38
N ASN A 98 -0.26 -1.12 -0.71
CA ASN A 98 0.22 -0.13 0.25
C ASN A 98 -0.77 0.05 1.41
N ASN A 99 -2.05 0.23 1.12
CA ASN A 99 -3.08 0.38 2.15
C ASN A 99 -3.25 -0.89 3.00
N ALA A 100 -3.21 -2.07 2.38
CA ALA A 100 -3.34 -3.33 3.10
C ALA A 100 -2.15 -3.66 4.02
N VAL A 101 -0.93 -3.23 3.66
CA VAL A 101 0.25 -3.38 4.52
C VAL A 101 0.08 -2.62 5.83
N CYS A 102 -0.49 -1.42 5.79
CA CYS A 102 -0.59 -0.52 6.94
C CYS A 102 -1.28 -1.19 8.16
N GLY A 103 -2.38 -1.92 7.93
CA GLY A 103 -3.03 -2.69 8.99
C GLY A 103 -2.31 -4.00 9.33
N ALA A 104 -1.72 -4.66 8.33
CA ALA A 104 -1.09 -5.97 8.49
C ALA A 104 0.22 -5.92 9.29
N THR A 105 1.02 -4.85 9.16
CA THR A 105 2.27 -4.66 9.91
C THR A 105 2.05 -4.45 11.42
N LEU A 106 0.82 -4.11 11.81
CA LEU A 106 0.42 -4.02 13.21
C LEU A 106 0.19 -5.38 13.85
N ILE A 107 -0.08 -6.42 13.07
CA ILE A 107 -0.31 -7.78 13.60
C ILE A 107 0.92 -8.29 14.35
N PRO A 108 2.13 -8.39 13.74
CA PRO A 108 3.31 -8.86 14.47
C PRO A 108 3.73 -7.88 15.58
N LEU A 109 3.50 -6.57 15.39
CA LEU A 109 3.80 -5.58 16.41
C LEU A 109 2.96 -5.81 17.68
N LEU A 110 1.64 -5.86 17.55
CA LEU A 110 0.75 -5.94 18.71
C LEU A 110 0.80 -7.32 19.37
N THR A 111 1.01 -8.38 18.59
CA THR A 111 1.02 -9.77 19.10
C THR A 111 2.38 -10.24 19.61
N LEU A 112 3.47 -9.86 18.95
CA LEU A 112 4.82 -10.32 19.27
C LEU A 112 5.76 -9.20 19.76
N GLY A 113 5.35 -7.93 19.66
CA GLY A 113 6.23 -6.79 19.95
C GLY A 113 7.28 -6.53 18.86
N ILE A 114 7.13 -7.14 17.68
CA ILE A 114 8.11 -7.07 16.59
C ILE A 114 7.56 -6.18 15.47
N PRO A 115 8.23 -5.07 15.11
CA PRO A 115 7.72 -4.17 14.08
C PRO A 115 7.80 -4.79 12.68
N GLY A 116 6.76 -4.55 11.88
CA GLY A 116 6.72 -4.95 10.47
C GLY A 116 7.63 -4.11 9.58
N ASP A 117 7.75 -2.81 9.85
CA ASP A 117 8.58 -1.87 9.10
C ASP A 117 9.11 -0.73 9.99
N GLY A 118 9.91 0.17 9.41
CA GLY A 118 10.53 1.29 10.13
C GLY A 118 9.53 2.30 10.72
N CYS A 119 8.44 2.60 10.04
CA CYS A 119 7.39 3.49 10.56
C CYS A 119 6.71 2.86 11.78
N VAL A 120 6.43 1.56 11.71
CA VAL A 120 5.83 0.80 12.82
C VAL A 120 6.79 0.66 14.00
N ALA A 121 8.11 0.62 13.78
CA ALA A 121 9.11 0.65 14.85
C ALA A 121 9.11 1.98 15.63
N ILE A 122 8.89 3.11 14.94
CA ILE A 122 8.68 4.41 15.60
C ILE A 122 7.41 4.37 16.44
N MET A 123 6.34 3.77 15.92
CA MET A 123 5.09 3.59 16.67
C MET A 123 5.28 2.71 17.91
N LEU A 124 6.02 1.59 17.82
CA LEU A 124 6.41 0.75 18.96
C LEU A 124 7.09 1.59 20.05
N SER A 125 8.06 2.42 19.65
CA SER A 125 8.77 3.32 20.57
C SER A 125 7.81 4.28 21.28
N ALA A 126 6.86 4.86 20.54
CA ALA A 126 5.85 5.75 21.11
C ALA A 126 4.91 5.02 22.10
N LEU A 127 4.48 3.80 21.79
CA LEU A 127 3.65 2.99 22.68
C LEU A 127 4.40 2.68 23.99
N MET A 128 5.67 2.27 23.89
CA MET A 128 6.52 1.97 25.05
C MET A 128 6.77 3.19 25.93
N ILE A 129 6.98 4.37 25.34
CA ILE A 129 7.10 5.64 26.09
C ILE A 129 5.83 5.95 26.89
N ASN A 130 4.65 5.56 26.37
CA ASN A 130 3.36 5.71 27.04
C ASN A 130 3.05 4.57 28.04
N GLY A 131 4.02 3.69 28.32
CA GLY A 131 3.87 2.57 29.25
C GLY A 131 3.14 1.35 28.67
N LEU A 132 2.77 1.39 27.39
CA LEU A 132 2.16 0.25 26.70
C LEU A 132 3.28 -0.65 26.17
N ASN A 133 3.21 -1.93 26.50
CA ASN A 133 4.21 -2.91 26.08
C ASN A 133 3.59 -3.89 25.07
N PRO A 134 3.69 -3.63 23.75
CA PRO A 134 3.16 -4.51 22.70
C PRO A 134 3.72 -5.93 22.80
N GLY A 135 2.92 -6.90 22.38
CA GLY A 135 3.16 -8.32 22.63
C GLY A 135 2.10 -8.92 23.56
N LEU A 136 2.36 -10.12 24.09
CA LEU A 136 1.41 -10.83 24.94
C LEU A 136 0.96 -10.01 26.18
N SER A 137 1.86 -9.20 26.74
CA SER A 137 1.58 -8.35 27.91
C SER A 137 0.47 -7.32 27.63
N LEU A 138 0.41 -6.77 26.41
CA LEU A 138 -0.61 -5.79 26.04
C LEU A 138 -2.02 -6.38 26.12
N PHE A 139 -2.18 -7.67 25.79
CA PHE A 139 -3.47 -8.36 25.87
C PHE A 139 -3.88 -8.69 27.30
N THR A 140 -2.91 -8.98 28.18
CA THR A 140 -3.18 -9.39 29.57
C THR A 140 -3.34 -8.20 30.51
N THR A 141 -2.56 -7.14 30.30
CA THR A 141 -2.45 -5.99 31.20
C THR A 141 -3.31 -4.83 30.72
N ASP A 142 -3.28 -4.56 29.41
CA ASP A 142 -3.93 -3.40 28.78
C ASP A 142 -4.98 -3.82 27.74
N GLY A 143 -5.66 -4.95 27.98
CA GLY A 143 -6.58 -5.56 27.02
C GLY A 143 -7.67 -4.61 26.51
N ALA A 144 -8.18 -3.71 27.36
CA ALA A 144 -9.16 -2.70 26.94
C ALA A 144 -8.63 -1.76 25.84
N ILE A 145 -7.37 -1.31 25.96
CA ILE A 145 -6.70 -0.47 24.95
C ILE A 145 -6.44 -1.29 23.69
N MET A 146 -5.99 -2.55 23.86
CA MET A 146 -5.75 -3.45 22.74
C MET A 146 -7.02 -3.67 21.89
N TYR A 147 -8.15 -4.03 22.52
CA TYR A 147 -9.41 -4.23 21.82
C TYR A 147 -9.95 -2.92 21.22
N ALA A 148 -9.71 -1.77 21.86
CA ALA A 148 -10.05 -0.47 21.28
C ALA A 148 -9.24 -0.18 20.01
N ILE A 149 -7.94 -0.51 19.99
CA ILE A 149 -7.09 -0.40 18.79
C ILE A 149 -7.61 -1.33 17.68
N MET A 150 -7.93 -2.59 17.99
CA MET A 150 -8.48 -3.52 16.98
C MET A 150 -9.80 -3.04 16.40
N LEU A 151 -10.74 -2.61 17.25
CA LEU A 151 -12.02 -2.07 16.81
C LEU A 151 -11.84 -0.78 16.01
N GLY A 152 -10.93 0.10 16.45
CA GLY A 152 -10.57 1.31 15.73
C GLY A 152 -10.04 1.02 14.33
N LEU A 153 -9.15 0.03 14.18
CA LEU A 153 -8.62 -0.38 12.88
C LEU A 153 -9.72 -0.93 11.95
N ILE A 154 -10.66 -1.70 12.49
CA ILE A 154 -11.80 -2.20 11.72
C ILE A 154 -12.68 -1.03 11.26
N LEU A 155 -13.00 -0.10 12.16
CA LEU A 155 -13.85 1.06 11.85
C LEU A 155 -13.21 1.97 10.81
N VAL A 156 -11.91 2.28 10.94
CA VAL A 156 -11.18 3.14 10.00
C VAL A 156 -11.06 2.53 8.59
N ASN A 157 -11.10 1.20 8.46
CA ASN A 157 -11.06 0.57 7.14
C ASN A 157 -12.45 0.49 6.47
N ILE A 158 -13.53 0.72 7.22
CA ILE A 158 -14.91 0.69 6.71
C ILE A 158 -15.39 2.08 6.27
N PHE A 159 -14.90 3.15 6.90
CA PHE A 159 -15.30 4.55 6.67
C PHE A 159 -14.15 5.39 6.11
#